data_AF-A0A5S9MGC8-F1
#
_entry.id   AF-A0A5S9MGC8-F1
#
_cell.length_a   1.000
_cell.length_b   1.000
_cell.length_c   1.000
_cell.angle_alpha   90.00
_cell.angle_beta   90.00
_cell.angle_gamma   90.00
#
_symmetry.space_group_name_H-M   'P 1'
#
loop_
_entity.id
_entity.type
_entity.pdbx_description
1 polymer ?
#
loop_
_entity_poly.entity_id
_entity_poly.type
_entity_poly.pdbx_seq_one_letter_code
_entity_poly.pdbx_strand_id
1 'polypeptide(L)'
;MRALSVFSENTYGWIIGANNTGDVYINRSTTDVTGTQQEWSGWKRLNEHPLLKANGNRMLIPTGTDILTLPSGFYYVSGTNAVNMPSTTDASWFNVDILETGNNRKTFHVSRSYDNSHWYGTTHTDGIFRGWKQLVTNAEFEHVTWLSVTLDKSSSIGIDPLNM
;
A
#
# COMPACT_ATOMS: atom_id res chain seq x y z
N MET A 1 10.50 24.86 14.94
CA MET A 1 11.71 24.20 14.39
C MET A 1 12.92 24.96 14.89
N ARG A 2 13.93 24.28 15.45
CA ARG A 2 15.26 24.87 15.68
C ARG A 2 16.15 24.35 14.55
N ALA A 3 16.72 25.24 13.75
CA ALA A 3 17.62 24.85 12.67
C ALA A 3 18.95 24.37 13.28
N LEU A 4 19.42 23.20 12.87
CA LEU A 4 20.67 22.62 13.33
C LEU A 4 21.54 22.40 12.09
N SER A 5 22.54 23.27 11.93
CA SER A 5 23.52 23.32 10.84
C SER A 5 23.06 23.95 9.51
N VAL A 6 23.91 24.85 9.00
CA VAL A 6 23.88 25.43 7.65
C VAL A 6 25.16 24.98 6.95
N PHE A 7 25.05 24.31 5.81
CA PHE A 7 26.20 24.00 4.95
C PHE A 7 26.06 24.79 3.66
N SER A 8 27.09 25.55 3.27
CA SER A 8 27.10 26.36 2.04
C SER A 8 28.28 25.99 1.16
N GLU A 9 28.00 25.67 -0.11
CA GLU A 9 28.99 25.65 -1.19
C GLU A 9 28.49 26.56 -2.31
N ASN A 10 29.22 27.62 -2.61
CA ASN A 10 28.97 28.56 -3.70
C ASN A 10 27.52 29.09 -3.76
N THR A 11 26.68 28.44 -4.58
CA THR A 11 25.34 28.84 -5.02
C THR A 11 24.22 28.17 -4.21
N TYR A 12 24.56 27.21 -3.35
CA TYR A 12 23.57 26.40 -2.61
C TYR A 12 23.83 26.43 -1.10
N GLY A 13 22.77 26.64 -0.33
CA GLY A 13 22.78 26.51 1.12
C GLY A 13 21.72 25.50 1.59
N TRP A 14 22.07 24.61 2.51
CA TRP A 14 21.15 23.61 3.05
C TRP A 14 20.90 23.86 4.54
N ILE A 15 19.63 23.80 4.95
CA ILE A 15 19.24 23.82 6.36
C ILE A 15 18.57 22.49 6.71
N ILE A 16 19.02 21.88 7.80
CA ILE A 16 18.37 20.72 8.40
C ILE A 16 17.62 21.18 9.65
N GLY A 17 16.34 20.83 9.75
CA GLY A 17 15.48 21.15 10.89
C GLY A 17 14.80 19.91 11.41
N ALA A 18 14.62 19.81 12.72
CA ALA A 18 13.79 18.77 13.33
C ALA A 18 12.55 19.36 14.00
N ASN A 19 11.44 18.63 13.96
CA ASN A 19 10.26 18.93 14.76
C ASN A 19 10.30 18.21 16.11
N ASN A 20 9.31 18.46 16.97
CA ASN A 20 9.26 17.88 18.32
C ASN A 20 8.89 16.38 18.31
N THR A 21 8.54 15.81 17.15
CA THR A 21 8.26 14.38 16.96
C THR A 21 9.47 13.62 16.40
N GLY A 22 10.61 14.28 16.22
CA GLY A 22 11.85 13.67 15.73
C GLY A 22 11.95 13.57 14.22
N ASP A 23 11.04 14.18 13.47
CA ASP A 23 11.10 14.21 12.02
C ASP A 23 12.12 15.23 11.55
N VAL A 24 12.96 14.80 10.61
CA VAL A 24 14.00 15.63 10.01
C VAL A 24 13.51 16.19 8.69
N TYR A 25 13.76 17.47 8.46
CA TYR A 25 13.41 18.21 7.27
C TYR A 25 14.64 18.87 6.67
N ILE A 26 14.70 18.95 5.35
CA ILE A 26 15.65 19.75 4.60
C ILE A 26 14.94 20.94 3.97
N ASN A 27 15.62 22.07 3.92
CA ASN A 27 15.25 23.18 3.05
C ASN A 27 16.50 23.62 2.31
N ARG A 28 16.40 23.74 0.99
CA ARG A 28 17.50 24.14 0.12
C ARG A 28 17.27 25.57 -0.30
N SER A 29 18.28 26.39 -0.12
CA SER A 29 18.38 27.68 -0.78
C SER A 29 19.16 27.58 -2.08
N THR A 30 18.70 28.28 -3.10
CA THR A 30 19.41 28.54 -4.35
C THR A 30 19.58 30.04 -4.51
N THR A 31 20.76 30.51 -4.89
CA THR A 31 20.87 31.86 -5.45
C THR A 31 20.30 31.88 -6.87
N ASP A 32 19.57 32.94 -7.21
CA ASP A 32 19.11 33.19 -8.57
C ASP A 32 20.28 33.32 -9.57
N VAL A 33 19.98 33.32 -10.88
CA VAL A 33 20.98 33.38 -11.96
C VAL A 33 21.86 34.65 -11.89
N THR A 34 21.40 35.67 -11.17
CA THR A 34 22.08 36.96 -10.96
C THR A 34 22.88 37.03 -9.65
N GLY A 35 22.83 36.01 -8.80
CA GLY A 35 23.54 35.94 -7.52
C GLY A 35 23.00 36.89 -6.44
N THR A 36 21.78 37.42 -6.59
CA THR A 36 21.26 38.53 -5.78
C THR A 36 20.06 38.17 -4.91
N GLN A 37 19.25 37.17 -5.26
CA GLN A 37 18.15 36.69 -4.42
C GLN A 37 18.33 35.22 -4.01
N GLN A 38 18.00 34.96 -2.75
CA GLN A 38 17.98 33.62 -2.17
C GLN A 38 16.54 33.09 -2.23
N GLU A 39 16.30 32.10 -3.07
CA GLU A 39 15.03 31.38 -3.12
C GLU A 39 15.11 30.11 -2.27
N TRP A 40 14.10 29.85 -1.46
CA TRP A 40 13.99 28.64 -0.63
C TRP A 40 13.03 27.65 -1.28
N SER A 41 13.45 26.39 -1.41
CA SER A 41 12.62 25.31 -1.97
C SER A 41 11.39 24.96 -1.13
N GLY A 42 11.31 25.49 0.10
CA GLY A 42 10.40 25.04 1.13
C GLY A 42 10.94 23.83 1.89
N TRP A 43 10.35 23.57 3.06
CA TRP A 43 10.72 22.43 3.91
C TRP A 43 10.19 21.12 3.34
N LYS A 44 11.09 20.16 3.13
CA LYS A 44 10.80 18.80 2.70
C LYS A 44 11.23 17.82 3.77
N ARG A 45 10.40 16.82 4.08
CA ARG A 45 10.77 15.82 5.09
C ARG A 45 11.82 14.90 4.46
N LEU A 46 12.89 14.62 5.18
CA LEU A 46 13.96 13.73 4.68
C LEU A 46 13.42 12.31 4.41
N ASN A 47 12.33 11.94 5.09
CA ASN A 47 11.61 10.68 4.91
C ASN A 47 10.17 10.98 4.44
N GLU A 48 9.99 11.35 3.17
CA GLU A 48 8.68 11.70 2.60
C GLU A 48 7.74 10.50 2.37
N HIS A 49 8.27 9.27 2.37
CA HIS A 49 7.50 8.06 2.06
C HIS A 49 7.71 6.95 3.09
N PRO A 50 7.33 7.17 4.37
CA PRO A 50 7.41 6.10 5.35
C PRO A 50 6.35 5.05 5.02
N LEU A 51 6.80 3.86 4.57
CA LEU A 51 5.92 2.69 4.38
C LEU A 51 5.37 2.15 5.72
N LEU A 52 5.95 2.60 6.84
CA LEU A 52 5.64 2.17 8.20
C LEU A 52 5.48 3.40 9.11
N LYS A 53 4.93 3.19 10.31
CA LYS A 53 5.01 4.18 11.40
C LYS A 53 6.46 4.40 11.80
N ALA A 54 6.73 5.52 12.48
CA ALA A 54 8.08 5.86 12.97
C ALA A 54 8.68 4.79 13.90
N ASN A 55 7.85 4.00 14.57
CA ASN A 55 8.29 2.89 15.44
C ASN A 55 8.47 1.54 14.70
N GLY A 56 8.38 1.51 13.37
CA GLY A 56 8.51 0.31 12.56
C GLY A 56 7.23 -0.52 12.41
N ASN A 57 6.12 -0.13 13.03
CA ASN A 57 4.85 -0.86 12.90
C ASN A 57 4.09 -0.49 11.62
N ARG A 58 3.25 -1.41 11.13
CA ARG A 58 2.24 -1.13 10.08
C ARG A 58 1.30 0.00 10.50
N MET A 59 0.73 0.68 9.51
CA MET A 59 -0.23 1.78 9.70
C MET A 59 -1.66 1.24 9.83
N LEU A 60 -2.43 1.68 10.84
CA LEU A 60 -3.82 1.25 10.98
C LEU A 60 -4.68 1.98 9.94
N ILE A 61 -5.49 1.25 9.18
CA ILE A 61 -6.47 1.85 8.28
C ILE A 61 -7.68 2.35 9.08
N PRO A 62 -8.10 3.62 8.94
CA PRO A 62 -9.32 4.12 9.57
C PRO A 62 -10.58 3.41 9.05
N THR A 63 -11.60 3.27 9.90
CA THR A 63 -12.87 2.66 9.51
C THR A 63 -13.53 3.38 8.33
N GLY A 64 -14.03 2.62 7.35
CA GLY A 64 -14.69 3.11 6.15
C GLY A 64 -13.73 3.54 5.03
N THR A 65 -12.42 3.43 5.24
CA THR A 65 -11.43 3.80 4.22
C THR A 65 -11.49 2.86 3.03
N ASP A 66 -11.45 3.43 1.82
CA ASP A 66 -11.24 2.69 0.58
C ASP A 66 -9.76 2.40 0.37
N ILE A 67 -9.39 1.12 0.44
CA ILE A 67 -8.01 0.70 0.32
C ILE A 67 -7.40 0.96 -1.07
N LEU A 68 -8.21 1.10 -2.12
CA LEU A 68 -7.72 1.39 -3.47
C LEU A 68 -7.20 2.84 -3.59
N THR A 69 -7.70 3.72 -2.72
CA THR A 69 -7.33 5.14 -2.69
C THR A 69 -6.06 5.41 -1.89
N LEU A 70 -5.68 4.50 -0.99
CA LEU A 70 -4.52 4.67 -0.12
C LEU A 70 -3.21 4.79 -0.93
N PRO A 71 -2.28 5.65 -0.51
CA PRO A 71 -0.97 5.76 -1.14
C PRO A 71 -0.12 4.52 -0.84
N SER A 72 1.10 4.49 -1.37
CA SER A 72 2.08 3.47 -1.02
C SER A 72 2.31 3.37 0.50
N GLY A 73 2.23 2.16 1.05
CA GLY A 73 2.40 1.92 2.47
C GLY A 73 2.06 0.49 2.90
N PHE A 74 2.51 0.13 4.10
CA PHE A 74 2.22 -1.13 4.76
C PHE A 74 1.24 -0.89 5.90
N TYR A 75 0.03 -1.41 5.71
CA TYR A 75 -1.12 -1.16 6.55
C TYR A 75 -1.62 -2.43 7.23
N TYR A 76 -2.56 -2.27 8.15
CA TYR A 76 -3.36 -3.34 8.74
C TYR A 76 -4.77 -2.85 9.09
N VAL A 77 -5.76 -3.75 9.07
CA VAL A 77 -7.16 -3.45 9.36
C VAL A 77 -7.94 -4.70 9.72
N SER A 78 -9.06 -4.56 10.44
CA SER A 78 -10.09 -5.61 10.48
C SER A 78 -10.91 -5.56 9.18
N GLY A 79 -11.14 -6.68 8.51
CA GLY A 79 -11.66 -6.69 7.13
C GLY A 79 -12.99 -5.96 6.94
N THR A 80 -13.90 -6.03 7.91
CA THR A 80 -15.18 -5.29 7.89
C THR A 80 -15.05 -3.79 8.10
N ASN A 81 -13.87 -3.30 8.51
CA ASN A 81 -13.65 -1.86 8.75
C ASN A 81 -13.13 -1.12 7.51
N ALA A 82 -12.86 -1.79 6.38
CA ALA A 82 -12.42 -1.13 5.16
C ALA A 82 -13.29 -1.55 3.97
N VAL A 83 -13.35 -0.70 2.94
CA VAL A 83 -14.07 -1.02 1.69
C VAL A 83 -13.08 -1.46 0.60
N ASN A 84 -13.59 -2.16 -0.41
CA ASN A 84 -12.81 -2.79 -1.48
C ASN A 84 -11.78 -3.84 -1.01
N MET A 85 -11.98 -4.41 0.17
CA MET A 85 -11.25 -5.58 0.66
C MET A 85 -11.55 -6.82 -0.20
N PRO A 86 -10.62 -7.81 -0.29
CA PRO A 86 -10.88 -9.07 -0.98
C PRO A 86 -12.01 -9.91 -0.37
N SER A 87 -12.31 -9.70 0.92
CA SER A 87 -13.48 -10.25 1.60
C SER A 87 -14.25 -9.12 2.28
N THR A 88 -15.55 -9.02 1.99
CA THR A 88 -16.41 -7.91 2.46
C THR A 88 -17.16 -8.22 3.75
N THR A 89 -17.15 -9.48 4.20
CA THR A 89 -17.90 -9.94 5.38
C THR A 89 -17.01 -10.51 6.49
N ASP A 90 -15.70 -10.52 6.29
CA ASP A 90 -14.74 -11.12 7.22
C ASP A 90 -14.16 -10.06 8.17
N ALA A 91 -14.43 -10.21 9.48
CA ALA A 91 -13.95 -9.31 10.52
C ALA A 91 -12.53 -9.64 11.03
N SER A 92 -11.86 -10.64 10.44
CA SER A 92 -10.47 -10.99 10.74
C SER A 92 -9.51 -9.82 10.56
N TRP A 93 -8.32 -9.94 11.14
CA TRP A 93 -7.26 -8.96 10.91
C TRP A 93 -6.51 -9.27 9.62
N PHE A 94 -6.27 -8.23 8.84
CA PHE A 94 -5.57 -8.29 7.57
C PHE A 94 -4.36 -7.37 7.59
N ASN A 95 -3.29 -7.82 6.97
CA ASN A 95 -2.19 -6.99 6.52
C ASN A 95 -2.50 -6.51 5.09
N VAL A 96 -2.27 -5.23 4.81
CA VAL A 96 -2.57 -4.62 3.49
C VAL A 96 -1.34 -3.86 3.02
N ASP A 97 -0.65 -4.38 2.02
CA ASP A 97 0.55 -3.79 1.42
C ASP A 97 0.22 -3.18 0.07
N ILE A 98 0.54 -1.90 -0.09
CA ILE A 98 0.20 -1.11 -1.28
C ILE A 98 1.48 -0.46 -1.79
N LEU A 99 1.77 -0.63 -3.08
CA LEU A 99 2.89 0.04 -3.74
C LEU A 99 2.43 0.66 -5.07
N GLU A 100 2.72 1.94 -5.24
CA GLU A 100 2.54 2.67 -6.49
C GLU A 100 3.75 2.46 -7.40
N THR A 101 3.50 2.20 -8.68
CA THR A 101 4.54 1.84 -9.66
C THR A 101 4.63 2.83 -10.83
N GLY A 102 3.97 3.99 -10.73
CA GLY A 102 3.88 5.02 -11.77
C GLY A 102 2.76 4.77 -12.80
N ASN A 103 2.37 5.81 -13.54
CA ASN A 103 1.23 5.80 -14.49
C ASN A 103 -0.08 5.31 -13.84
N ASN A 104 -0.41 5.84 -12.65
CA ASN A 104 -1.60 5.46 -11.86
C ASN A 104 -1.70 3.96 -11.49
N ARG A 105 -0.63 3.19 -11.68
CA ARG A 105 -0.61 1.76 -11.35
C ARG A 105 -0.32 1.55 -9.87
N LYS A 106 -1.01 0.55 -9.31
CA LYS A 106 -0.82 0.08 -7.93
C LYS A 106 -0.77 -1.43 -7.89
N THR A 107 0.04 -1.98 -6.99
CA THR A 107 0.00 -3.39 -6.61
C THR A 107 -0.50 -3.49 -5.18
N PHE A 108 -1.40 -4.43 -4.93
CA PHE A 108 -1.97 -4.69 -3.63
C PHE A 108 -1.70 -6.13 -3.22
N HIS A 109 -1.18 -6.30 -2.01
CA HIS A 109 -1.06 -7.60 -1.36
C HIS A 109 -1.85 -7.54 -0.05
N VAL A 110 -2.84 -8.41 0.09
CA VAL A 110 -3.67 -8.48 1.30
C VAL A 110 -3.53 -9.87 1.88
N SER A 111 -3.15 -10.00 3.14
CA SER A 111 -3.06 -11.30 3.81
C SER A 111 -3.85 -11.32 5.09
N ARG A 112 -4.67 -12.35 5.27
CA ARG A 112 -5.41 -12.59 6.52
C ARG A 112 -4.45 -13.19 7.54
N SER A 113 -4.40 -12.61 8.73
CA SER A 113 -3.40 -12.99 9.74
C SER A 113 -3.64 -14.36 10.37
N TYR A 114 -4.86 -14.88 10.31
CA TYR A 114 -5.25 -16.12 11.01
C TYR A 114 -4.71 -17.37 10.31
N ASP A 115 -4.82 -17.44 8.99
CA ASP A 115 -4.53 -18.62 8.18
C ASP A 115 -3.61 -18.33 6.98
N ASN A 116 -3.10 -17.10 6.87
CA ASN A 116 -2.25 -16.65 5.78
C ASN A 116 -2.90 -16.74 4.38
N SER A 117 -4.23 -16.80 4.28
CA SER A 117 -4.89 -16.60 2.99
C SER A 117 -4.42 -15.26 2.40
N HIS A 118 -3.96 -15.30 1.15
CA HIS A 118 -3.34 -14.15 0.50
C HIS A 118 -4.09 -13.80 -0.77
N TRP A 119 -4.40 -12.53 -0.95
CA TRP A 119 -4.98 -11.97 -2.16
C TRP A 119 -4.04 -10.96 -2.79
N TYR A 120 -4.03 -10.96 -4.11
CA TYR A 120 -3.30 -10.03 -4.95
C TYR A 120 -4.26 -9.27 -5.85
N GLY A 121 -3.99 -7.98 -6.06
CA GLY A 121 -4.75 -7.13 -6.97
C GLY A 121 -3.85 -6.08 -7.60
N THR A 122 -4.30 -5.53 -8.73
CA THR A 122 -3.59 -4.43 -9.41
C THR A 122 -4.54 -3.36 -9.92
N THR A 123 -4.07 -2.11 -9.90
CA THR A 123 -4.62 -1.04 -10.72
C THR A 123 -3.73 -0.90 -11.96
N HIS A 124 -4.33 -0.89 -13.15
CA HIS A 124 -3.58 -0.77 -14.41
C HIS A 124 -3.41 0.70 -14.85
N THR A 125 -2.82 0.93 -16.01
CA THR A 125 -2.48 2.26 -16.52
C THR A 125 -3.68 3.17 -16.80
N ASP A 126 -4.88 2.58 -16.95
CA ASP A 126 -6.16 3.28 -17.07
C ASP A 126 -6.78 3.66 -15.72
N GLY A 127 -6.08 3.40 -14.61
CA GLY A 127 -6.58 3.67 -13.26
C GLY A 127 -7.65 2.68 -12.79
N ILE A 128 -7.91 1.60 -13.56
CA ILE A 128 -8.94 0.61 -13.23
C ILE A 128 -8.33 -0.55 -12.44
N PHE A 129 -8.98 -0.88 -11.32
CA PHE A 129 -8.66 -2.06 -10.51
C PHE A 129 -9.09 -3.35 -11.22
N ARG A 130 -8.21 -4.35 -11.27
CA ARG A 130 -8.38 -5.62 -12.02
C ARG A 130 -9.01 -6.75 -11.21
N GLY A 131 -9.53 -6.42 -10.03
CA GLY A 131 -10.12 -7.39 -9.13
C GLY A 131 -9.08 -8.15 -8.30
N TRP A 132 -9.59 -8.90 -7.33
CA TRP A 132 -8.79 -9.72 -6.44
C TRP A 132 -8.59 -11.12 -7.00
N LYS A 133 -7.37 -11.65 -6.81
CA LYS A 133 -7.02 -13.05 -7.03
C LYS A 133 -6.47 -13.62 -5.73
N GLN A 134 -7.09 -14.68 -5.23
CA GLN A 134 -6.58 -15.43 -4.09
C GLN A 134 -5.46 -16.36 -4.56
N LEU A 135 -4.34 -16.39 -3.82
CA LEU A 135 -3.33 -17.42 -3.99
C LEU A 135 -3.81 -18.67 -3.26
N VAL A 136 -3.88 -19.77 -3.99
CA VAL A 136 -4.28 -21.08 -3.47
C VAL A 136 -3.02 -21.93 -3.31
N THR A 137 -2.84 -22.47 -2.12
CA THR A 137 -1.77 -23.39 -1.77
C THR A 137 -2.16 -24.83 -2.10
N ASN A 138 -1.17 -25.73 -2.13
CA ASN A 138 -1.44 -27.16 -2.31
C ASN A 138 -2.37 -27.71 -1.20
N ALA A 139 -2.20 -27.23 0.04
CA ALA A 139 -3.07 -27.62 1.15
C ALA A 139 -4.53 -27.22 0.91
N GLU A 140 -4.79 -26.02 0.41
CA GLU A 140 -6.15 -25.59 0.06
C GLU A 140 -6.70 -26.37 -1.15
N PHE A 141 -5.86 -26.63 -2.16
CA PHE A 141 -6.23 -27.40 -3.34
C PHE A 141 -6.60 -28.86 -3.02
N GLU A 142 -5.84 -29.52 -2.16
CA GLU A 142 -6.08 -30.92 -1.77
C GLU A 142 -7.35 -31.09 -0.92
N HIS A 143 -7.84 -30.02 -0.29
CA HIS A 143 -9.09 -30.03 0.48
C HIS A 143 -10.30 -29.52 -0.33
N VAL A 144 -10.15 -29.27 -1.63
CA VAL A 144 -11.29 -28.93 -2.50
C VAL A 144 -12.24 -30.13 -2.59
N THR A 145 -13.51 -29.90 -2.23
CA THR A 145 -14.56 -30.89 -2.44
C THR A 145 -15.02 -30.82 -3.89
N TRP A 146 -14.64 -31.82 -4.68
CA TRP A 146 -15.07 -31.95 -6.06
C TRP A 146 -16.53 -32.42 -6.12
N LEU A 147 -17.42 -31.57 -6.65
CA LEU A 147 -18.81 -31.94 -6.87
C LEU A 147 -18.95 -32.69 -8.20
N SER A 148 -19.60 -33.85 -8.16
CA SER A 148 -20.02 -34.55 -9.38
C SER A 148 -21.29 -33.90 -9.90
N VAL A 149 -21.15 -33.03 -10.90
CA VAL A 149 -22.30 -32.45 -11.59
C VAL A 149 -22.84 -33.47 -12.58
N THR A 150 -24.11 -33.85 -12.42
CA THR A 150 -24.81 -34.66 -13.42
C THR A 150 -25.59 -33.70 -14.32
N LEU A 151 -25.24 -33.63 -15.61
CA LEU A 151 -26.09 -32.93 -16.58
C LEU A 151 -27.39 -33.74 -16.74
N ASP A 152 -28.52 -33.05 -16.83
CA ASP A 152 -29.89 -33.58 -16.87
C ASP A 152 -30.24 -34.45 -18.09
N LYS A 153 -29.23 -34.78 -18.92
CA LYS A 153 -29.30 -35.81 -19.95
C LYS A 153 -28.00 -36.58 -20.02
N SER A 154 -27.83 -37.59 -19.16
CA SER A 154 -26.96 -38.77 -19.35
C SER A 154 -25.68 -38.59 -20.20
N SER A 155 -24.95 -37.50 -20.00
CA SER A 155 -23.62 -37.26 -20.57
C SER A 155 -22.84 -36.43 -19.56
N SER A 156 -21.79 -37.01 -19.00
CA SER A 156 -20.86 -36.31 -18.12
C SER A 156 -19.84 -35.54 -18.95
N ILE A 157 -19.52 -34.31 -18.52
CA ILE A 157 -18.25 -33.69 -18.87
C ILE A 157 -17.68 -33.07 -17.58
N GLY A 158 -16.43 -33.43 -17.28
CA GLY A 158 -15.50 -32.66 -16.46
C GLY A 158 -15.87 -32.36 -14.99
N ILE A 159 -14.95 -32.68 -14.10
CA ILE A 159 -14.96 -32.27 -12.70
C ILE A 159 -14.67 -30.76 -12.64
N ASP A 160 -15.56 -29.95 -12.07
CA ASP A 160 -15.39 -28.49 -11.94
C ASP A 160 -15.21 -28.11 -10.46
N PRO A 161 -14.15 -27.38 -10.06
CA PRO A 161 -13.93 -27.04 -8.67
C PRO A 161 -14.80 -25.83 -8.25
N LEU A 162 -15.40 -25.92 -7.06
CA LEU A 162 -16.06 -24.79 -6.41
C LEU A 162 -15.10 -24.18 -5.37
N ASN A 163 -14.75 -22.90 -5.52
CA ASN A 163 -14.10 -22.15 -4.43
C ASN A 163 -15.20 -21.63 -3.50
N MET A 164 -15.24 -22.14 -2.27
CA MET A 164 -16.13 -21.70 -1.19
C MET A 164 -15.42 -20.75 -0.24
#